data_AF-A0A066WPL4-F1
#
_entry.id   AF-A0A066WPL4-F1
#
_cell.length_a   1.000
_cell.length_b   1.000
_cell.length_c   1.000
_cell.angle_alpha   90.00
_cell.angle_beta   90.00
_cell.angle_gamma   90.00
#
_symmetry.space_group_name_H-M   'P 1'
#
loop_
_entity.id
_entity.type
_entity.pdbx_description
1 polymer ?
#
loop_
_entity_poly.entity_id
_entity_poly.type
_entity_poly.pdbx_seq_one_letter_code
_entity_poly.pdbx_strand_id
1 'polypeptide(L)'
;MFLYAYPFSKKISNEQKVILKDNFPFYNRLSLKKKKYFEHRIEKFIDKYDFEGKDIEITQFMKILIAGNYVMLTFGFRKYLIELFSRIIIYPSSYYSSSNEVYHKGEFNPRMKAIVFSWEDYLLGHQVSNDNLNLGLHEFTHALHFHCLKSNDPSAIIFFDEFNKIMQYNNDEDLNAQLRSKAYFRLYAYQNQFEFLAVLLEHFFETPEVFKEHHPELFKIIVRMINFKE
;
A
#
# COMPACT_ATOMS: atom_id res chain seq x y z
N MET A 1 19.02 -14.16 -9.45
CA MET A 1 17.67 -14.75 -9.61
C MET A 1 16.67 -13.61 -9.85
N PHE A 2 15.90 -13.62 -10.94
CA PHE A 2 15.17 -12.45 -11.45
C PHE A 2 13.92 -12.07 -10.63
N LEU A 3 13.77 -10.78 -10.29
CA LEU A 3 12.57 -10.20 -9.64
C LEU A 3 11.29 -10.31 -10.51
N TYR A 4 11.47 -10.35 -11.83
CA TYR A 4 10.39 -10.37 -12.81
C TYR A 4 10.71 -11.42 -13.89
N ALA A 5 10.27 -12.65 -13.69
CA ALA A 5 10.38 -13.72 -14.68
C ALA A 5 8.97 -14.17 -15.09
N TYR A 6 8.36 -13.42 -16.02
CA TYR A 6 7.04 -13.75 -16.57
C TYR A 6 7.21 -14.20 -18.03
N PRO A 7 7.29 -15.52 -18.30
CA PRO A 7 7.40 -16.03 -19.67
C PRO A 7 6.16 -15.69 -20.51
N PHE A 8 4.99 -15.54 -19.87
CA PHE A 8 3.75 -15.07 -20.49
C PHE A 8 3.17 -13.91 -19.68
N SER A 9 3.25 -12.69 -20.23
CA SER A 9 2.66 -11.50 -19.61
C SER A 9 1.19 -11.42 -19.96
N LYS A 10 0.32 -11.50 -18.94
CA LYS A 10 -1.05 -10.95 -19.04
C LYS A 10 -0.97 -9.46 -19.39
N LYS A 11 -1.95 -8.98 -20.16
CA LYS A 11 -2.08 -7.58 -20.56
C LYS A 11 -3.45 -7.09 -20.12
N ILE A 12 -3.49 -5.85 -19.67
CA ILE A 12 -4.74 -5.12 -19.46
C ILE A 12 -5.20 -4.48 -20.78
N SER A 13 -6.49 -4.16 -20.88
CA SER A 13 -7.12 -3.45 -21.99
C SER A 13 -6.59 -2.01 -22.12
N ASN A 14 -6.92 -1.34 -23.23
CA ASN A 14 -6.50 0.04 -23.43
C ASN A 14 -7.21 1.00 -22.46
N GLU A 15 -8.48 0.74 -22.14
CA GLU A 15 -9.25 1.49 -21.15
C GLU A 15 -8.61 1.38 -19.76
N GLN A 16 -8.21 0.17 -19.36
CA GLN A 16 -7.50 -0.06 -18.10
C GLN A 16 -6.14 0.66 -18.06
N LYS A 17 -5.43 0.76 -19.19
CA LYS A 17 -4.18 1.54 -19.28
C LYS A 17 -4.41 3.02 -19.12
N VAL A 18 -5.51 3.55 -19.65
CA VAL A 18 -5.87 4.97 -19.46
C VAL A 18 -6.06 5.24 -17.97
N ILE A 19 -6.82 4.39 -17.27
CA ILE A 19 -6.98 4.51 -15.81
C ILE A 19 -5.63 4.53 -15.10
N LEU A 20 -4.71 3.60 -15.43
CA LEU A 20 -3.39 3.60 -14.80
C LEU A 20 -2.56 4.86 -15.11
N LYS A 21 -2.61 5.36 -16.34
CA LYS A 21 -1.88 6.58 -16.73
C LYS A 21 -2.41 7.80 -16.01
N ASP A 22 -3.71 7.90 -15.85
CA ASP A 22 -4.36 9.08 -15.28
C ASP A 22 -4.21 9.12 -13.76
N ASN A 23 -4.13 7.95 -13.11
CA ASN A 23 -4.19 7.84 -11.66
C ASN A 23 -2.84 7.48 -10.99
N PHE A 24 -1.86 6.94 -11.72
CA PHE A 24 -0.59 6.51 -11.14
C PHE A 24 0.62 7.19 -11.79
N PRO A 25 1.09 8.33 -11.24
CA PRO A 25 2.38 8.93 -11.64
C PRO A 25 3.53 7.93 -11.57
N PHE A 26 3.52 7.03 -10.58
CA PHE A 26 4.47 5.92 -10.48
C PHE A 26 4.51 5.06 -11.75
N TYR A 27 3.34 4.61 -12.23
CA TYR A 27 3.25 3.80 -13.46
C TYR A 27 3.80 4.56 -14.67
N ASN A 28 3.55 5.87 -14.76
CA ASN A 28 4.03 6.69 -15.87
C ASN A 28 5.56 6.77 -15.95
N ARG A 29 6.26 6.81 -14.81
CA ARG A 29 7.73 6.84 -14.71
C ARG A 29 8.39 5.50 -15.05
N LEU A 30 7.65 4.39 -15.04
CA LEU A 30 8.21 3.07 -15.35
C LEU A 30 8.67 2.97 -16.81
N SER A 31 9.79 2.27 -17.04
CA SER A 31 10.21 1.88 -18.39
C SER A 31 9.17 0.97 -19.05
N LEU A 32 9.16 0.88 -20.38
CA LEU A 32 8.21 0.02 -21.12
C LEU A 32 8.21 -1.43 -20.64
N LYS A 33 9.37 -1.95 -20.21
CA LYS A 33 9.49 -3.30 -19.64
C LYS A 33 8.85 -3.38 -18.25
N LYS A 34 9.14 -2.42 -17.36
CA LYS A 34 8.53 -2.36 -16.02
C LYS A 34 7.01 -2.13 -16.10
N LYS A 35 6.50 -1.33 -17.05
CA LYS A 35 5.06 -1.16 -17.31
C LYS A 35 4.36 -2.48 -17.60
N LYS A 36 4.93 -3.32 -18.47
CA LYS A 36 4.40 -4.68 -18.74
C LYS A 36 4.32 -5.54 -17.47
N TYR A 37 5.31 -5.44 -16.58
CA TYR A 37 5.29 -6.15 -15.30
C TYR A 37 4.22 -5.62 -14.36
N PHE A 38 4.04 -4.31 -14.31
CA PHE A 38 2.99 -3.68 -13.52
C PHE A 38 1.61 -4.16 -14.02
N GLU A 39 1.33 -4.04 -15.32
CA GLU A 39 0.10 -4.51 -15.95
C GLU A 39 -0.17 -6.00 -15.69
N HIS A 40 0.87 -6.85 -15.80
CA HIS A 40 0.74 -8.27 -15.49
C HIS A 40 0.34 -8.52 -14.03
N ARG A 41 0.96 -7.80 -13.10
CA ARG A 41 0.69 -7.93 -11.66
C ARG A 41 -0.70 -7.44 -11.30
N ILE A 42 -1.20 -6.40 -11.97
CA ILE A 42 -2.58 -5.92 -11.84
C ILE A 42 -3.58 -7.02 -12.20
N GLU A 43 -3.42 -7.63 -13.38
CA GLU A 43 -4.29 -8.73 -13.80
C GLU A 43 -4.24 -9.90 -12.83
N LYS A 44 -3.04 -10.26 -12.38
CA LYS A 44 -2.86 -11.34 -11.40
C LYS A 44 -3.46 -11.02 -10.04
N PHE A 45 -3.45 -9.76 -9.61
CA PHE A 45 -4.13 -9.31 -8.41
C PHE A 45 -5.65 -9.47 -8.55
N ILE A 46 -6.20 -8.99 -9.67
CA ILE A 46 -7.65 -9.06 -9.95
C ILE A 46 -8.12 -10.51 -10.08
N ASP A 47 -7.32 -11.40 -10.67
CA ASP A 47 -7.62 -12.84 -10.72
C ASP A 47 -7.61 -13.50 -9.33
N LYS A 48 -6.77 -12.99 -8.42
CA LYS A 48 -6.41 -13.68 -7.16
C LYS A 48 -7.37 -13.35 -6.03
N TYR A 49 -7.86 -12.12 -5.98
CA TYR A 49 -8.67 -11.61 -4.87
C TYR A 49 -10.08 -11.29 -5.34
N ASP A 50 -11.06 -11.73 -4.56
CA ASP A 50 -12.47 -11.52 -4.86
C ASP A 50 -12.87 -10.08 -4.47
N PHE A 51 -13.58 -9.40 -5.35
CA PHE A 51 -14.14 -8.07 -5.07
C PHE A 51 -15.63 -8.18 -4.78
N GLU A 52 -16.05 -7.72 -3.61
CA GLU A 52 -17.43 -7.76 -3.15
C GLU A 52 -17.95 -6.34 -2.92
N GLY A 53 -19.04 -5.99 -3.59
CA GLY A 53 -19.74 -4.73 -3.34
C GLY A 53 -20.83 -4.90 -2.29
N LYS A 54 -20.88 -4.01 -1.31
CA LYS A 54 -21.97 -3.88 -0.33
C LYS A 54 -22.72 -2.60 -0.64
N ASP A 55 -23.92 -2.75 -1.19
CA ASP A 55 -24.77 -1.64 -1.66
C ASP A 55 -24.09 -0.77 -2.75
N ILE A 56 -23.15 -1.36 -3.50
CA ILE A 56 -22.46 -0.75 -4.63
C ILE A 56 -22.08 -1.82 -5.66
N GLU A 57 -22.16 -1.48 -6.95
CA GLU A 57 -21.69 -2.35 -8.02
C GLU A 57 -20.17 -2.19 -8.20
N ILE A 58 -19.45 -3.32 -8.28
CA ILE A 58 -18.00 -3.29 -8.48
C ILE A 58 -17.68 -2.97 -9.94
N THR A 59 -17.13 -1.79 -10.17
CA THR A 59 -16.69 -1.34 -11.50
C THR A 59 -15.27 -1.79 -11.83
N GLN A 60 -14.93 -1.80 -13.13
CA GLN A 60 -13.55 -2.02 -13.56
C GLN A 60 -12.59 -0.93 -13.05
N PHE A 61 -13.08 0.31 -12.95
CA PHE A 61 -12.31 1.43 -12.40
C PHE A 61 -11.86 1.16 -10.97
N MET A 62 -12.78 0.74 -10.09
CA MET A 62 -12.46 0.35 -8.71
C MET A 62 -11.39 -0.74 -8.63
N LYS A 63 -11.55 -1.80 -9.44
CA LYS A 63 -10.60 -2.92 -9.47
C LYS A 63 -9.19 -2.47 -9.86
N ILE A 64 -9.07 -1.62 -10.87
CA ILE A 64 -7.78 -1.12 -11.35
C ILE A 64 -7.13 -0.17 -10.34
N LEU A 65 -7.90 0.73 -9.74
CA LEU A 65 -7.38 1.68 -8.74
C LEU A 65 -6.83 0.93 -7.51
N ILE A 66 -7.64 0.00 -6.98
CA ILE A 66 -7.26 -0.82 -5.82
C ILE A 66 -6.06 -1.72 -6.12
N ALA A 67 -6.08 -2.42 -7.27
CA ALA A 67 -4.94 -3.23 -7.69
C ALA A 67 -3.68 -2.37 -7.90
N GLY A 68 -3.85 -1.15 -8.44
CA GLY A 68 -2.78 -0.18 -8.68
C GLY A 68 -2.02 0.18 -7.41
N ASN A 69 -2.73 0.55 -6.34
CA ASN A 69 -2.14 0.84 -5.05
C ASN A 69 -1.37 -0.36 -4.49
N TYR A 70 -1.96 -1.56 -4.52
CA TYR A 70 -1.30 -2.77 -4.05
C TYR A 70 -0.03 -3.11 -4.83
N VAL A 71 -0.11 -3.08 -6.16
CA VAL A 71 1.00 -3.44 -7.04
C VAL A 71 2.11 -2.40 -6.97
N MET A 72 1.78 -1.11 -6.80
CA MET A 72 2.74 -0.06 -6.54
C MET A 72 3.52 -0.32 -5.24
N LEU A 73 2.80 -0.56 -4.14
CA LEU A 73 3.37 -0.85 -2.83
C LEU A 73 4.28 -2.10 -2.85
N THR A 74 3.86 -3.14 -3.58
CA THR A 74 4.56 -4.43 -3.64
C THR A 74 5.44 -4.60 -4.88
N PHE A 75 5.73 -3.53 -5.62
CA PHE A 75 6.38 -3.67 -6.93
C PHE A 75 7.77 -4.32 -6.82
N GLY A 76 8.53 -3.97 -5.79
CA GLY A 76 9.84 -4.57 -5.48
C GLY A 76 9.79 -5.98 -4.88
N PHE A 77 8.61 -6.53 -4.59
CA PHE A 77 8.47 -7.83 -3.94
C PHE A 77 8.54 -8.96 -4.96
N ARG A 78 9.12 -10.09 -4.53
CA ARG A 78 9.14 -11.32 -5.34
C ARG A 78 7.82 -12.09 -5.22
N LYS A 79 7.42 -12.44 -4.00
CA LYS A 79 6.10 -13.02 -3.70
C LYS A 79 5.17 -11.89 -3.26
N TYR A 80 4.62 -11.18 -4.25
CA TYR A 80 3.82 -9.99 -4.00
C TYR A 80 2.35 -10.29 -3.71
N LEU A 81 1.78 -11.41 -4.14
CA LEU A 81 0.41 -11.81 -3.79
C LEU A 81 0.41 -12.57 -2.46
N ILE A 82 0.02 -11.90 -1.38
CA ILE A 82 -0.02 -12.47 -0.03
C ILE A 82 -1.30 -13.29 0.20
N GLU A 83 -1.27 -14.18 1.19
CA GLU A 83 -2.37 -15.12 1.48
C GLU A 83 -3.21 -14.71 2.70
N LEU A 84 -2.93 -13.53 3.28
CA LEU A 84 -3.61 -13.03 4.47
C LEU A 84 -5.03 -12.53 4.24
N PHE A 85 -5.34 -12.13 3.01
CA PHE A 85 -6.70 -11.81 2.59
C PHE A 85 -7.02 -12.56 1.30
N SER A 86 -8.30 -12.80 1.06
CA SER A 86 -8.82 -13.33 -0.19
C SER A 86 -9.91 -12.44 -0.78
N ARG A 87 -10.41 -11.48 0.00
CA ARG A 87 -11.55 -10.63 -0.36
C ARG A 87 -11.24 -9.15 -0.16
N ILE A 88 -11.81 -8.34 -1.04
CA ILE A 88 -11.80 -6.88 -0.97
C ILE A 88 -13.27 -6.45 -0.98
N ILE A 89 -13.73 -5.94 0.14
CA ILE A 89 -15.12 -5.52 0.35
C ILE A 89 -15.19 -4.00 0.18
N ILE A 90 -16.13 -3.54 -0.64
CA ILE A 90 -16.29 -2.11 -0.94
C ILE A 90 -17.68 -1.67 -0.52
N TYR A 91 -17.74 -0.65 0.33
CA TYR A 91 -18.96 0.09 0.68
C TYR A 91 -18.97 1.43 -0.06
N PRO A 92 -20.14 2.03 -0.34
CA PRO A 92 -20.21 3.34 -0.98
C PRO A 92 -19.55 4.45 -0.14
N SER A 93 -19.81 4.48 1.17
CA SER A 93 -19.30 5.48 2.13
C SER A 93 -18.83 4.81 3.42
N SER A 94 -18.44 5.59 4.43
CA SER A 94 -18.01 5.09 5.73
C SER A 94 -19.05 4.11 6.32
N TYR A 95 -18.59 2.98 6.84
CA TYR A 95 -19.46 1.90 7.31
C TYR A 95 -19.23 1.62 8.79
N TYR A 96 -20.27 1.15 9.48
CA TYR A 96 -20.16 0.72 10.87
C TYR A 96 -19.57 -0.69 10.93
N SER A 97 -18.42 -0.85 11.58
CA SER A 97 -17.83 -2.17 11.81
C SER A 97 -18.33 -2.75 13.12
N SER A 98 -19.01 -3.88 13.07
CA SER A 98 -19.49 -4.61 14.25
C SER A 98 -18.36 -5.27 15.05
N SER A 99 -17.14 -5.32 14.50
CA SER A 99 -15.98 -5.93 15.15
C SER A 99 -15.43 -5.08 16.31
N ASN A 100 -15.60 -3.76 16.24
CA ASN A 100 -15.07 -2.80 17.20
C ASN A 100 -16.01 -1.61 17.48
N GLU A 101 -17.24 -1.64 16.94
CA GLU A 101 -18.31 -0.67 17.23
C GLU A 101 -18.00 0.78 16.83
N VAL A 102 -17.24 0.98 15.75
CA VAL A 102 -16.87 2.31 15.23
C VAL A 102 -17.17 2.41 13.73
N TYR A 103 -17.36 3.64 13.24
CA TYR A 103 -17.39 3.91 11.80
C TYR A 103 -15.97 3.89 11.22
N HIS A 104 -15.75 3.01 10.23
CA HIS A 104 -14.47 2.86 9.54
C HIS A 104 -14.53 3.45 8.14
N LYS A 105 -13.39 4.00 7.74
CA LYS A 105 -13.11 4.37 6.36
C LYS A 105 -12.46 3.23 5.60
N GLY A 106 -11.61 2.45 6.28
CA GLY A 106 -11.07 1.19 5.80
C GLY A 106 -10.66 0.29 6.96
N GLU A 107 -10.48 -1.00 6.67
CA GLU A 107 -10.08 -2.00 7.67
C GLU A 107 -9.42 -3.20 7.01
N PHE A 108 -8.21 -3.55 7.41
CA PHE A 108 -7.70 -4.91 7.24
C PHE A 108 -8.19 -5.82 8.39
N ASN A 109 -9.00 -6.84 8.05
CA ASN A 109 -9.53 -7.80 9.00
C ASN A 109 -8.96 -9.22 8.76
N PRO A 110 -7.94 -9.66 9.53
CA PRO A 110 -7.32 -10.98 9.38
C PRO A 110 -8.28 -12.15 9.61
N ARG A 111 -9.27 -12.00 10.50
CA ARG A 111 -10.24 -13.06 10.83
C ARG A 111 -11.16 -13.34 9.65
N MET A 112 -11.62 -12.28 8.99
CA MET A 112 -12.43 -12.39 7.79
C MET A 112 -11.62 -12.63 6.52
N LYS A 113 -10.28 -12.56 6.59
CA LYS A 113 -9.40 -12.54 5.42
C LYS A 113 -9.84 -11.50 4.39
N ALA A 114 -10.19 -10.31 4.88
CA ALA A 114 -10.77 -9.24 4.07
C ALA A 114 -10.03 -7.93 4.28
N ILE A 115 -9.95 -7.15 3.21
CA ILE A 115 -9.68 -5.72 3.29
C ILE A 115 -10.98 -5.01 2.91
N VAL A 116 -11.34 -4.01 3.69
CA VAL A 116 -12.59 -3.29 3.54
C VAL A 116 -12.29 -1.83 3.25
N PHE A 117 -13.02 -1.24 2.31
CA PHE A 117 -12.89 0.16 1.92
C PHE A 117 -14.25 0.84 1.84
N SER A 118 -14.34 2.06 2.35
CA SER A 118 -15.27 3.08 1.87
C SER A 118 -14.76 3.60 0.54
N TRP A 119 -15.58 3.51 -0.51
CA TRP A 119 -15.20 3.95 -1.84
C TRP A 119 -15.04 5.47 -1.93
N GLU A 120 -15.91 6.24 -1.27
CA GLU A 120 -15.80 7.70 -1.18
C GLU A 120 -14.46 8.13 -0.57
N ASP A 121 -14.13 7.62 0.63
CA ASP A 121 -12.87 7.95 1.29
C ASP A 121 -11.65 7.43 0.51
N TYR A 122 -11.75 6.25 -0.10
CA TYR A 122 -10.70 5.70 -0.94
C TYR A 122 -10.40 6.62 -2.12
N LEU A 123 -11.44 7.08 -2.83
CA LEU A 123 -11.28 7.93 -4.01
C LEU A 123 -10.76 9.31 -3.63
N LEU A 124 -11.26 9.90 -2.53
CA LEU A 124 -10.78 11.18 -2.02
C LEU A 124 -9.27 11.12 -1.71
N GLY A 125 -8.83 10.13 -0.94
CA GLY A 125 -7.41 9.94 -0.61
C GLY A 125 -6.53 9.57 -1.81
N HIS A 126 -7.12 8.97 -2.86
CA HIS A 126 -6.37 8.69 -4.08
C HIS A 126 -6.19 9.93 -4.97
N GLN A 127 -7.18 10.84 -5.00
CA GLN A 127 -7.15 12.05 -5.83
C GLN A 127 -6.26 13.15 -5.24
N VAL A 128 -6.19 13.26 -3.92
CA VAL A 128 -5.37 14.24 -3.22
C VAL A 128 -3.99 13.65 -2.92
N SER A 129 -3.10 13.63 -3.91
CA SER A 129 -1.81 12.93 -3.79
C SER A 129 -0.74 13.67 -2.97
N ASN A 130 -1.11 14.67 -2.17
CA ASN A 130 -0.18 15.53 -1.44
C ASN A 130 -0.61 15.84 0.01
N ASP A 131 -1.71 15.26 0.49
CA ASP A 131 -2.14 15.36 1.88
C ASP A 131 -1.59 14.21 2.75
N ASN A 132 -0.94 13.21 2.12
CA ASN A 132 -0.41 12.00 2.75
C ASN A 132 -1.50 11.17 3.44
N LEU A 133 -2.70 11.15 2.86
CA LEU A 133 -3.87 10.38 3.34
C LEU A 133 -4.32 9.35 2.29
N ASN A 134 -3.57 8.26 2.13
CA ASN A 134 -3.89 7.24 1.14
C ASN A 134 -4.45 5.97 1.78
N LEU A 135 -5.78 5.86 1.85
CA LEU A 135 -6.45 4.74 2.49
C LEU A 135 -6.03 3.38 1.91
N GLY A 136 -5.85 3.29 0.59
CA GLY A 136 -5.43 2.06 -0.05
C GLY A 136 -4.01 1.64 0.35
N LEU A 137 -3.04 2.58 0.35
CA LEU A 137 -1.69 2.27 0.81
C LEU A 137 -1.67 1.92 2.30
N HIS A 138 -2.50 2.60 3.09
CA HIS A 138 -2.62 2.40 4.52
C HIS A 138 -3.06 0.97 4.86
N GLU A 139 -4.23 0.53 4.39
CA GLU A 139 -4.75 -0.80 4.71
C GLU A 139 -3.91 -1.93 4.10
N PHE A 140 -3.37 -1.73 2.89
CA PHE A 140 -2.46 -2.73 2.33
C PHE A 140 -1.13 -2.81 3.07
N THR A 141 -0.66 -1.72 3.67
CA THR A 141 0.52 -1.75 4.54
C THR A 141 0.26 -2.60 5.77
N HIS A 142 -0.90 -2.46 6.42
CA HIS A 142 -1.28 -3.33 7.55
C HIS A 142 -1.27 -4.80 7.13
N ALA A 143 -1.89 -5.13 6.00
CA ALA A 143 -1.92 -6.50 5.50
C ALA A 143 -0.51 -7.04 5.19
N LEU A 144 0.36 -6.23 4.55
CA LEU A 144 1.74 -6.63 4.24
C LEU A 144 2.58 -6.80 5.50
N HIS A 145 2.45 -5.90 6.47
CA HIS A 145 3.18 -5.98 7.73
C HIS A 145 2.84 -7.29 8.45
N PHE A 146 1.56 -7.64 8.57
CA PHE A 146 1.15 -8.92 9.13
C PHE A 146 1.68 -10.13 8.34
N HIS A 147 1.81 -10.02 7.01
CA HIS A 147 2.35 -11.11 6.18
C HIS A 147 3.83 -11.29 6.46
N CYS A 148 4.57 -10.19 6.51
CA CYS A 148 6.01 -10.20 6.75
C CYS A 148 6.38 -10.71 8.14
N LEU A 149 5.51 -10.53 9.15
CA LEU A 149 5.69 -11.11 10.48
C LEU A 149 5.60 -12.64 10.52
N LYS A 150 4.96 -13.27 9.52
CA LYS A 150 4.65 -14.71 9.52
C LYS A 150 5.32 -15.48 8.37
N SER A 151 5.93 -14.76 7.42
CA SER A 151 6.51 -15.34 6.21
C SER A 151 8.03 -15.35 6.27
N ASN A 152 8.63 -16.42 5.75
CA ASN A 152 10.09 -16.57 5.61
C ASN A 152 10.56 -16.35 4.16
N ASP A 153 9.74 -15.72 3.31
CA ASP A 153 10.18 -15.37 1.96
C ASP A 153 11.20 -14.21 1.99
N PRO A 154 12.11 -14.12 1.01
CA PRO A 154 13.17 -13.12 1.04
C PRO A 154 12.68 -11.67 1.13
N SER A 155 11.52 -11.34 0.55
CA SER A 155 10.96 -9.98 0.66
C SER A 155 10.44 -9.73 2.06
N ALA A 156 9.80 -10.71 2.71
CA ALA A 156 9.36 -10.62 4.09
C ALA A 156 10.51 -10.45 5.09
N ILE A 157 11.62 -11.19 4.91
CA ILE A 157 12.81 -11.08 5.78
C ILE A 157 13.40 -9.67 5.70
N ILE A 158 13.64 -9.16 4.49
CA ILE A 158 14.17 -7.79 4.29
C ILE A 158 13.21 -6.76 4.87
N PHE A 159 11.91 -6.93 4.65
CA PHE A 159 10.89 -6.03 5.17
C PHE A 159 10.95 -5.97 6.70
N PHE A 160 10.99 -7.12 7.36
CA PHE A 160 11.01 -7.20 8.82
C PHE A 160 12.31 -6.66 9.43
N ASP A 161 13.46 -6.95 8.81
CA ASP A 161 14.76 -6.42 9.23
C ASP A 161 14.80 -4.89 9.17
N GLU A 162 14.30 -4.30 8.08
CA GLU A 162 14.21 -2.84 7.96
C GLU A 162 13.13 -2.26 8.89
N PHE A 163 12.01 -2.96 9.12
CA PHE A 163 10.98 -2.54 10.07
C PHE A 163 11.54 -2.42 11.50
N ASN A 164 12.36 -3.38 11.93
CA ASN A 164 13.02 -3.31 13.24
C ASN A 164 13.94 -2.09 13.37
N LYS A 165 14.54 -1.61 12.28
CA LYS A 165 15.31 -0.35 12.27
C LYS A 165 14.41 0.87 12.37
N ILE A 166 13.23 0.85 11.74
CA ILE A 166 12.23 1.92 11.92
C ILE A 166 11.79 1.99 13.39
N MET A 167 11.59 0.84 14.04
CA MET A 167 11.16 0.79 15.44
C MET A 167 12.18 1.41 16.41
N GLN A 168 13.46 1.49 16.06
CA GLN A 168 14.44 2.22 16.86
C GLN A 168 14.05 3.71 16.99
N TYR A 169 13.46 4.32 15.97
CA TYR A 169 12.97 5.71 16.02
C TYR A 169 11.71 5.90 16.87
N ASN A 170 10.95 4.83 17.09
CA ASN A 170 9.77 4.87 17.97
C ASN A 170 10.13 4.58 19.43
N ASN A 171 11.14 3.74 19.66
CA ASN A 171 11.55 3.32 20.99
C ASN A 171 12.61 4.24 21.62
N ASP A 172 13.27 5.08 20.83
CA ASP A 172 14.22 6.10 21.28
C ASP A 172 13.49 7.45 21.40
N GLU A 173 13.41 8.00 22.62
CA GLU A 173 12.67 9.24 22.90
C GLU A 173 13.24 10.45 22.16
N ASP A 174 14.57 10.54 21.99
CA ASP A 174 15.22 11.67 21.32
C ASP A 174 14.94 11.62 19.82
N LEU A 175 15.06 10.44 19.19
CA LEU A 175 14.72 10.27 17.78
C LEU A 175 13.22 10.51 17.54
N ASN A 176 12.36 10.07 18.46
CA ASN A 176 10.92 10.30 18.37
C ASN A 176 10.58 11.80 18.49
N ALA A 177 11.20 12.50 19.44
CA ALA A 177 11.04 13.95 19.60
C ALA A 177 11.52 14.72 18.36
N GLN A 178 12.66 14.33 17.78
CA GLN A 178 13.16 14.89 16.53
C GLN A 178 12.19 14.68 15.37
N LEU A 179 11.60 13.48 15.24
CA LEU A 179 10.56 13.21 14.23
C LEU A 179 9.35 14.13 14.41
N ARG A 180 8.83 14.24 15.63
CA ARG A 180 7.65 15.05 15.94
C ARG A 180 7.90 16.55 15.76
N SER A 181 9.11 17.02 16.07
CA SER A 181 9.46 18.44 15.98
C SER A 181 9.32 19.03 14.57
N LYS A 182 9.47 18.21 13.53
CA LYS A 182 9.30 18.63 12.13
C LYS A 182 7.83 18.70 11.71
N ALA A 183 6.92 18.17 12.53
CA ALA A 183 5.48 18.10 12.27
C ALA A 183 5.12 17.54 10.87
N TYR A 184 5.99 16.68 10.32
CA TYR A 184 5.82 16.14 8.98
C TYR A 184 4.85 14.95 8.97
N PHE A 185 4.98 14.02 9.92
CA PHE A 185 4.04 12.91 10.10
C PHE A 185 2.88 13.33 11.01
N ARG A 186 1.65 12.94 10.63
CA ARG A 186 0.44 13.19 11.42
C ARG A 186 0.53 12.55 12.81
N LEU A 187 -0.07 13.18 13.82
CA LEU A 187 -0.09 12.67 15.21
C LEU A 187 -0.61 11.23 15.32
N TYR A 188 -1.56 10.86 14.44
CA TYR A 188 -2.11 9.52 14.34
C TYR A 188 -1.03 8.43 14.12
N ALA A 189 0.04 8.75 13.40
CA ALA A 189 1.15 7.84 13.14
C ALA A 189 1.80 7.31 14.44
N TYR A 190 1.72 8.08 15.53
CA TYR A 190 2.37 7.75 16.80
C TYR A 190 1.47 7.01 17.78
N GLN A 191 0.27 6.59 17.37
CA GLN A 191 -0.62 5.79 18.23
C GLN A 191 -0.05 4.40 18.50
N ASN A 192 0.51 3.75 17.47
CA ASN A 192 1.21 2.48 17.60
C ASN A 192 2.14 2.23 16.39
N GLN A 193 2.95 1.18 16.47
CA GLN A 193 3.93 0.83 15.42
C GLN A 193 3.33 0.46 14.05
N PHE A 194 2.10 -0.06 14.02
CA PHE A 194 1.42 -0.42 12.78
C PHE A 194 1.00 0.84 12.04
N GLU A 195 0.37 1.79 12.76
CA GLU A 195 0.02 3.08 12.19
C GLU A 195 1.24 3.87 11.74
N PHE A 196 2.33 3.82 12.50
CA PHE A 196 3.55 4.51 12.13
C PHE A 196 4.07 4.05 10.77
N LEU A 197 4.10 2.73 10.54
CA LEU A 197 4.56 2.16 9.27
C LEU A 197 3.62 2.51 8.10
N ALA A 198 2.31 2.42 8.33
CA ALA A 198 1.31 2.78 7.32
C ALA A 198 1.45 4.24 6.89
N VAL A 199 1.60 5.15 7.86
CA VAL A 199 1.82 6.59 7.59
C VAL A 199 3.14 6.83 6.86
N LEU A 200 4.22 6.16 7.25
CA LEU A 200 5.51 6.30 6.56
C LEU A 200 5.40 5.92 5.08
N LEU A 201 4.69 4.85 4.76
CA LEU A 201 4.50 4.41 3.38
C LEU A 201 3.53 5.31 2.59
N GLU A 202 2.50 5.88 3.23
CA GLU A 202 1.70 6.95 2.62
C GLU A 202 2.60 8.12 2.18
N HIS A 203 3.43 8.66 3.08
CA HIS A 203 4.32 9.78 2.78
C HIS A 203 5.39 9.41 1.74
N PHE A 204 5.88 8.17 1.76
CA PHE A 204 6.85 7.67 0.79
C PHE A 204 6.32 7.71 -0.65
N PHE A 205 5.05 7.37 -0.86
CA PHE A 205 4.47 7.35 -2.21
C PHE A 205 3.87 8.69 -2.63
N GLU A 206 3.33 9.47 -1.70
CA GLU A 206 2.66 10.74 -2.02
C GLU A 206 3.61 11.93 -2.07
N THR A 207 4.50 12.09 -1.09
CA THR A 207 5.46 13.19 -1.03
C THR A 207 6.92 12.73 -0.90
N PRO A 208 7.43 11.86 -1.81
CA PRO A 208 8.74 11.21 -1.68
C PRO A 208 9.90 12.20 -1.51
N GLU A 209 9.90 13.31 -2.26
CA GLU A 209 10.99 14.30 -2.18
C GLU A 209 11.00 15.03 -0.83
N VAL A 210 9.81 15.38 -0.31
CA VAL A 210 9.67 16.02 1.00
C VAL A 210 10.07 15.07 2.12
N PHE A 211 9.68 13.78 2.02
CA PHE A 211 10.12 12.77 2.99
C PHE A 211 11.63 12.61 2.96
N LYS A 212 12.23 12.51 1.77
CA LYS A 212 13.68 12.37 1.61
C LYS A 212 14.45 13.57 2.16
N GLU A 213 13.93 14.79 2.01
CA GLU A 213 14.52 16.00 2.56
C GLU A 213 14.43 16.04 4.10
N HIS A 214 13.24 15.79 4.66
CA HIS A 214 13.04 15.88 6.11
C HIS A 214 13.66 14.70 6.87
N HIS A 215 13.61 13.49 6.33
CA HIS A 215 14.04 12.27 7.02
C HIS A 215 14.80 11.31 6.09
N PRO A 216 15.99 11.71 5.58
CA PRO A 216 16.72 10.96 4.57
C PRO A 216 17.10 9.53 5.00
N GLU A 217 17.40 9.31 6.28
CA GLU A 217 17.75 7.97 6.78
C GLU A 217 16.54 7.04 6.86
N LEU A 218 15.39 7.51 7.33
CA LEU A 218 14.13 6.76 7.30
C LEU A 218 13.69 6.47 5.85
N PHE A 219 13.83 7.45 4.95
CA PHE A 219 13.54 7.25 3.53
C PHE A 219 14.39 6.11 2.95
N LYS A 220 15.69 6.06 3.23
CA LYS A 220 16.58 4.96 2.79
C LYS A 220 16.18 3.61 3.37
N ILE A 221 15.72 3.57 4.62
CA ILE A 221 15.21 2.34 5.26
C ILE A 221 13.97 1.84 4.50
N ILE A 222 13.02 2.71 4.19
CA ILE A 222 11.82 2.37 3.40
C ILE A 222 12.19 1.87 1.99
N VAL A 223 13.10 2.57 1.29
CA VAL A 223 13.58 2.14 -0.04
C VAL A 223 14.09 0.70 -0.01
N ARG A 224 14.87 0.33 1.01
CA ARG A 224 15.36 -1.05 1.18
C ARG A 224 14.25 -2.01 1.56
N MET A 225 13.39 -1.63 2.50
CA MET A 225 12.27 -2.42 3.02
C MET A 225 11.39 -2.96 1.90
N ILE A 226 10.99 -2.10 0.97
CA ILE A 226 10.10 -2.48 -0.14
C ILE A 226 10.87 -2.81 -1.44
N ASN A 227 12.20 -2.86 -1.38
CA ASN A 227 13.11 -3.06 -2.52
C ASN A 227 12.75 -2.14 -3.71
N PHE A 228 12.53 -0.86 -3.40
CA PHE A 228 12.19 0.16 -4.37
C PHE A 228 13.45 0.55 -5.15
N LYS A 229 13.48 0.22 -6.44
CA LYS A 229 14.54 0.64 -7.37
C LYS A 229 13.88 1.39 -8.51
N GLU A 230 13.97 2.71 -8.47
CA GLU A 230 13.51 3.60 -9.55
C GLU A 230 14.11 3.18 -10.91
#